data_AF-A0A346E024-F1
#
_entry.id   AF-A0A346E024-F1
#
_cell.length_a   1.000
_cell.length_b   1.000
_cell.length_c   1.000
_cell.angle_alpha   90.00
_cell.angle_beta   90.00
_cell.angle_gamma   90.00
#
_symmetry.space_group_name_H-M   'P 1'
#
loop_
_entity.id
_entity.type
_entity.pdbx_description
1 polymer ?
#
loop_
_entity_poly.entity_id
_entity_poly.type
_entity_poly.pdbx_seq_one_letter_code
_entity_poly.pdbx_strand_id
1 'polypeptide(L)'
;MIKKNIKINFFYKMKIKKIIPIIFMIISCIHNQNHNKQINNKIFYKDLKTVEKWNKLILDASKKYKINIKLIISLIKIESNGNPCAISKSNAIGLMQIKPSTAGKEVYKYRKIEGQPSKKKLKNPKINIDIGTNYIYLLQYKMLNKIKNKKILRYAIIVSYVGGIGALLKIFSKKQEISMKIINKISPNKFLWYIKTKHPYKQIYKYLIKVNYLYNNINNNIKHQN
;
A
#
# COMPACT_ATOMS: atom_id res chain seq x y z
N MET A 1 -53.67 -48.22 -9.92
CA MET A 1 -52.86 -47.12 -10.50
C MET A 1 -52.45 -46.01 -9.51
N ILE A 2 -52.43 -46.26 -8.17
CA ILE A 2 -52.29 -45.18 -7.16
C ILE A 2 -50.93 -45.18 -6.41
N LYS A 3 -50.17 -46.28 -6.43
CA LYS A 3 -48.90 -46.39 -5.66
C LYS A 3 -47.68 -45.66 -6.26
N LYS A 4 -47.70 -45.22 -7.53
CA LYS A 4 -46.57 -44.50 -8.17
C LYS A 4 -46.53 -43.01 -7.83
N ASN A 5 -47.68 -42.33 -7.70
CA ASN A 5 -47.73 -40.88 -7.46
C ASN A 5 -47.34 -40.48 -6.02
N ILE A 6 -47.59 -41.34 -5.02
CA ILE A 6 -47.22 -41.08 -3.63
C ILE A 6 -45.69 -41.14 -3.45
N LYS A 7 -45.02 -42.08 -4.12
CA LYS A 7 -43.54 -42.19 -4.07
C LYS A 7 -42.85 -40.99 -4.72
N ILE A 8 -43.40 -40.43 -5.80
CA ILE A 8 -42.86 -39.24 -6.46
C ILE A 8 -42.98 -38.02 -5.54
N ASN A 9 -44.16 -37.79 -4.95
CA ASN A 9 -44.37 -36.70 -3.99
C ASN A 9 -43.48 -36.84 -2.74
N PHE A 10 -43.30 -38.06 -2.24
CA PHE A 10 -42.39 -38.34 -1.13
C PHE A 10 -40.92 -38.07 -1.50
N PHE A 11 -40.47 -38.51 -2.69
CA PHE A 11 -39.12 -38.26 -3.17
C PHE A 11 -38.83 -36.77 -3.39
N TYR A 12 -39.78 -36.01 -3.95
CA TYR A 12 -39.65 -34.56 -4.12
C TYR A 12 -39.63 -33.83 -2.78
N LYS A 13 -40.51 -34.19 -1.83
CA LYS A 13 -40.54 -33.61 -0.48
C LYS A 13 -39.27 -33.93 0.31
N MET A 14 -38.68 -35.11 0.10
CA MET A 14 -37.40 -35.53 0.71
C MET A 14 -36.18 -34.82 0.08
N LYS A 15 -36.21 -34.54 -1.24
CA LYS A 15 -35.18 -33.72 -1.92
C LYS A 15 -35.27 -32.24 -1.53
N ILE A 16 -36.47 -31.67 -1.43
CA ILE A 16 -36.68 -30.26 -1.01
C ILE A 16 -36.22 -30.03 0.44
N LYS A 17 -36.55 -30.94 1.37
CA LYS A 17 -36.07 -30.86 2.77
C LYS A 17 -34.55 -30.88 2.92
N LYS A 18 -33.82 -31.50 1.97
CA LYS A 18 -32.35 -31.54 1.96
C LYS A 18 -31.70 -30.29 1.33
N ILE A 19 -32.42 -29.54 0.50
CA ILE A 19 -31.91 -28.34 -0.20
C ILE A 19 -32.06 -27.06 0.65
N ILE A 20 -33.12 -26.97 1.46
CA ILE A 20 -33.39 -25.83 2.35
C ILE A 20 -32.20 -25.45 3.27
N PRO A 21 -31.52 -26.39 3.97
CA PRO A 21 -30.39 -26.03 4.83
C PRO A 21 -29.17 -25.53 4.04
N ILE A 22 -28.99 -25.98 2.79
CA ILE A 22 -27.87 -25.56 1.92
C ILE A 22 -28.09 -24.12 1.45
N ILE A 23 -29.32 -23.76 1.07
CA ILE A 23 -29.67 -22.39 0.70
C ILE A 23 -29.50 -21.45 1.89
N PHE A 24 -29.94 -21.86 3.09
CA PHE A 24 -29.78 -21.07 4.31
C PHE A 24 -28.29 -20.86 4.67
N MET A 25 -27.45 -21.88 4.46
CA MET A 25 -26.00 -21.78 4.66
C MET A 25 -25.33 -20.85 3.64
N ILE A 26 -25.77 -20.88 2.39
CA ILE A 26 -25.28 -19.97 1.33
C ILE A 26 -25.73 -18.53 1.61
N ILE A 27 -26.99 -18.30 2.00
CA ILE A 27 -27.50 -16.98 2.37
C ILE A 27 -26.77 -16.45 3.60
N SER A 28 -26.55 -17.28 4.63
CA SER A 28 -25.76 -16.93 5.81
C SER A 28 -24.31 -16.61 5.45
N CYS A 29 -23.67 -17.38 4.56
CA CYS A 29 -22.33 -17.08 4.04
C CYS A 29 -22.29 -15.76 3.26
N ILE A 30 -23.26 -15.49 2.38
CA ILE A 30 -23.35 -14.24 1.60
C ILE A 30 -23.62 -13.06 2.53
N HIS A 31 -24.49 -13.22 3.54
CA HIS A 31 -24.80 -12.20 4.53
C HIS A 31 -23.59 -11.89 5.42
N ASN A 32 -22.85 -12.93 5.86
CA ASN A 32 -21.62 -12.79 6.65
C ASN A 32 -20.47 -12.15 5.83
N GLN A 33 -20.36 -12.47 4.53
CA GLN A 33 -19.42 -11.78 3.63
C GLN A 33 -19.78 -10.30 3.43
N ASN A 34 -21.06 -9.98 3.27
CA ASN A 34 -21.53 -8.59 3.13
C ASN A 34 -21.36 -7.79 4.42
N HIS A 35 -21.65 -8.38 5.59
CA HIS A 35 -21.41 -7.75 6.89
C HIS A 35 -19.91 -7.48 7.12
N ASN A 36 -19.02 -8.45 6.85
CA ASN A 36 -17.58 -8.26 6.97
C ASN A 36 -17.05 -7.19 6.01
N LYS A 37 -17.59 -7.13 4.78
CA LYS A 37 -17.23 -6.08 3.80
C LYS A 37 -17.66 -4.69 4.28
N GLN A 38 -18.86 -4.57 4.86
CA GLN A 38 -19.38 -3.30 5.37
C GLN A 38 -18.66 -2.81 6.62
N ILE A 39 -18.33 -3.72 7.55
CA ILE A 39 -17.53 -3.44 8.75
C ILE A 39 -16.10 -3.02 8.37
N ASN A 40 -15.44 -3.78 7.48
CA ASN A 40 -14.10 -3.44 7.00
C ASN A 40 -14.07 -2.09 6.27
N ASN A 41 -15.10 -1.78 5.48
CA ASN A 41 -15.24 -0.47 4.86
C ASN A 41 -15.38 0.64 5.92
N LYS A 42 -16.30 0.52 6.89
CA LYS A 42 -16.50 1.54 7.95
C LYS A 42 -15.24 1.79 8.79
N ILE A 43 -14.50 0.72 9.13
CA ILE A 43 -13.20 0.79 9.81
C ILE A 43 -12.17 1.50 8.93
N PHE A 44 -12.13 1.20 7.63
CA PHE A 44 -11.18 1.79 6.68
C PHE A 44 -11.44 3.27 6.38
N TYR A 45 -12.70 3.71 6.29
CA TYR A 45 -13.04 5.14 6.15
C TYR A 45 -12.65 5.94 7.39
N LYS A 46 -12.89 5.40 8.58
CA LYS A 46 -12.39 6.00 9.83
C LYS A 46 -10.87 6.11 9.80
N ASP A 47 -10.19 5.17 9.13
CA ASP A 47 -8.75 5.15 9.00
C ASP A 47 -8.18 6.25 8.08
N LEU A 48 -8.89 6.72 7.05
CA LEU A 48 -8.33 7.76 6.16
C LEU A 48 -8.68 9.19 6.55
N LYS A 49 -9.64 9.39 7.45
CA LYS A 49 -10.11 10.72 7.90
C LYS A 49 -8.98 11.67 8.34
N THR A 50 -7.93 11.14 8.97
CA THR A 50 -6.78 11.95 9.43
C THR A 50 -5.93 12.51 8.29
N VAL A 51 -6.01 11.90 7.10
CA VAL A 51 -5.24 12.27 5.90
C VAL A 51 -6.04 13.18 4.97
N GLU A 52 -7.38 13.11 5.00
CA GLU A 52 -8.28 13.86 4.10
C GLU A 52 -8.02 15.37 4.07
N LYS A 53 -7.69 15.97 5.22
CA LYS A 53 -7.35 17.40 5.31
C LYS A 53 -6.15 17.81 4.44
N TRP A 54 -5.34 16.86 3.99
CA TRP A 54 -4.18 17.08 3.13
C TRP A 54 -4.46 16.79 1.65
N ASN A 55 -5.67 16.38 1.27
CA ASN A 55 -6.00 15.90 -0.08
C ASN A 55 -5.58 16.86 -1.19
N LYS A 56 -5.79 18.17 -1.02
CA LYS A 56 -5.37 19.17 -2.01
C LYS A 56 -3.85 19.14 -2.24
N LEU A 57 -3.07 19.17 -1.15
CA LEU A 57 -1.60 19.14 -1.22
C LEU A 57 -1.08 17.81 -1.81
N ILE A 58 -1.72 16.70 -1.45
CA ILE A 58 -1.41 15.36 -1.98
C ILE A 58 -1.70 15.31 -3.49
N LEU A 59 -2.85 15.84 -3.92
CA LEU A 59 -3.24 15.89 -5.33
C LEU A 59 -2.27 16.74 -6.16
N ASP A 60 -1.91 17.92 -5.66
CA ASP A 60 -0.95 18.81 -6.31
C ASP A 60 0.42 18.13 -6.48
N ALA A 61 0.92 17.48 -5.43
CA ALA A 61 2.18 16.74 -5.47
C ALA A 61 2.10 15.51 -6.40
N SER A 62 0.99 14.78 -6.36
CA SER A 62 0.72 13.63 -7.23
C SER A 62 0.80 14.03 -8.70
N LYS A 63 0.13 15.11 -9.09
CA LYS A 63 0.15 15.66 -10.44
C LYS A 63 1.56 16.13 -10.83
N LYS A 64 2.20 16.92 -9.97
CA LYS A 64 3.55 17.48 -10.20
C LYS A 64 4.60 16.39 -10.48
N TYR A 65 4.58 15.30 -9.72
CA TYR A 65 5.60 14.25 -9.78
C TYR A 65 5.15 12.99 -10.53
N LYS A 66 3.92 12.96 -11.06
CA LYS A 66 3.31 11.79 -11.73
C LYS A 66 3.35 10.54 -10.84
N ILE A 67 3.17 10.72 -9.53
CA ILE A 67 3.11 9.63 -8.55
C ILE A 67 1.65 9.30 -8.24
N ASN A 68 1.33 8.01 -8.18
CA ASN A 68 -0.03 7.57 -7.88
C ASN A 68 -0.49 8.12 -6.51
N ILE A 69 -1.58 8.87 -6.50
CA ILE A 69 -2.12 9.51 -5.30
C ILE A 69 -2.34 8.53 -4.13
N LYS A 70 -2.77 7.30 -4.42
CA LYS A 70 -2.99 6.27 -3.40
C LYS A 70 -1.71 5.90 -2.67
N LEU A 71 -0.58 5.89 -3.37
CA LEU A 71 0.71 5.58 -2.75
C LEU A 71 1.09 6.67 -1.74
N ILE A 72 0.90 7.94 -2.11
CA ILE A 72 1.17 9.08 -1.22
C ILE A 72 0.26 9.03 0.01
N ILE A 73 -1.05 8.81 -0.18
CA ILE A 73 -2.01 8.65 0.93
C ILE A 73 -1.61 7.49 1.85
N SER A 74 -1.29 6.33 1.27
CA SER A 74 -0.91 5.13 2.05
C SER A 74 0.35 5.37 2.88
N LEU A 75 1.35 6.05 2.30
CA LEU A 75 2.58 6.39 3.02
C LEU A 75 2.29 7.38 4.14
N ILE A 76 1.58 8.49 3.90
CA ILE A 76 1.24 9.47 4.96
C ILE A 76 0.48 8.80 6.11
N LYS A 77 -0.47 7.91 5.79
CA LYS A 77 -1.24 7.18 6.80
C LYS A 77 -0.33 6.30 7.66
N ILE A 78 0.58 5.53 7.06
CA ILE A 78 1.49 4.62 7.78
C ILE A 78 2.58 5.37 8.54
N GLU A 79 3.09 6.46 7.97
CA GLU A 79 4.24 7.20 8.50
C GLU A 79 3.87 8.08 9.69
N SER A 80 2.75 8.80 9.63
CA SER A 80 2.39 9.74 10.68
C SER A 80 0.93 9.74 11.09
N ASN A 81 0.10 8.91 10.45
CA ASN A 81 -1.35 8.97 10.60
C ASN A 81 -1.90 10.39 10.37
N GLY A 82 -1.33 11.14 9.42
CA GLY A 82 -1.74 12.51 9.11
C GLY A 82 -1.28 13.59 10.12
N ASN A 83 -0.39 13.26 11.05
CA ASN A 83 0.21 14.21 12.00
C ASN A 83 1.39 14.97 11.36
N PRO A 84 1.29 16.31 11.15
CA PRO A 84 2.37 17.09 10.55
C PRO A 84 3.51 17.41 11.54
N CYS A 85 3.27 17.23 12.84
CA CYS A 85 4.25 17.46 13.91
C CYS A 85 4.99 16.18 14.31
N ALA A 86 4.73 15.04 13.68
CA ALA A 86 5.35 13.77 14.01
C ALA A 86 6.87 13.82 13.86
N ILE A 87 7.58 13.34 14.89
CA ILE A 87 9.04 13.19 14.89
C ILE A 87 9.37 11.78 15.39
N SER A 88 10.06 10.98 14.58
CA SER A 88 10.49 9.65 15.00
C SER A 88 11.72 9.69 15.92
N LYS A 89 11.99 8.58 16.61
CA LYS A 89 13.24 8.37 17.36
C LYS A 89 14.51 8.55 16.52
N SER A 90 14.42 8.36 15.19
CA SER A 90 15.53 8.50 14.25
C SER A 90 15.55 9.86 13.52
N ASN A 91 14.79 10.84 14.01
CA ASN A 91 14.66 12.20 13.46
C ASN A 91 14.05 12.26 12.06
N ALA A 92 13.12 11.34 11.74
CA ALA A 92 12.23 11.48 10.59
C ALA A 92 11.06 12.42 10.96
N ILE A 93 10.67 13.33 10.06
CA ILE A 93 9.82 14.48 10.42
C ILE A 93 8.60 14.59 9.50
N GLY A 94 7.46 14.94 10.10
CA GLY A 94 6.24 15.37 9.44
C GLY A 94 5.43 14.25 8.80
N LEU A 95 4.56 14.63 7.88
CA LEU A 95 3.53 13.76 7.29
C LEU A 95 4.07 12.50 6.63
N MET A 96 5.17 12.64 5.90
CA MET A 96 5.81 11.57 5.15
C MET A 96 7.09 11.06 5.83
N GLN A 97 7.33 11.45 7.09
CA GLN A 97 8.50 11.05 7.90
C GLN A 97 9.82 11.18 7.13
N ILE A 98 10.12 12.38 6.66
CA ILE A 98 11.35 12.66 5.93
C ILE A 98 12.50 12.89 6.90
N LYS A 99 13.59 12.14 6.72
CA LYS A 99 14.84 12.41 7.43
C LYS A 99 15.68 13.41 6.63
N PRO A 100 16.09 14.55 7.21
CA PRO A 100 16.89 15.57 6.53
C PRO A 100 18.14 15.00 5.85
N SER A 101 18.93 14.20 6.57
CA SER A 101 20.23 13.71 6.11
C SER A 101 20.21 12.59 5.10
N THR A 102 19.03 12.07 4.75
CA THR A 102 18.88 11.01 3.74
C THR A 102 17.96 11.47 2.61
N ALA A 103 16.66 11.15 2.65
CA ALA A 103 15.71 11.49 1.61
C ALA A 103 15.63 13.01 1.37
N GLY A 104 15.72 13.82 2.43
CA GLY A 104 15.76 15.28 2.31
C GLY A 104 16.97 15.78 1.51
N LYS A 105 18.17 15.32 1.85
CA LYS A 105 19.43 15.63 1.18
C LYS A 105 19.43 15.13 -0.26
N GLU A 106 18.89 13.94 -0.53
CA GLU A 106 18.80 13.39 -1.88
C GLU A 106 17.91 14.26 -2.79
N VAL A 107 16.77 14.72 -2.27
CA VAL A 107 15.88 15.64 -3.00
C VAL A 107 16.52 17.02 -3.19
N TYR A 108 17.24 17.53 -2.19
CA TYR A 108 17.97 18.80 -2.29
C TYR A 108 19.05 18.74 -3.37
N LYS A 109 19.86 17.67 -3.35
CA LYS A 109 20.85 17.38 -4.39
C LYS A 109 20.23 17.33 -5.78
N TYR A 110 19.11 16.62 -5.94
CA TYR A 110 18.39 16.56 -7.22
C TYR A 110 17.93 17.94 -7.71
N ARG A 111 17.50 18.81 -6.78
CA ARG A 111 17.06 20.18 -7.07
C ARG A 111 18.22 21.17 -7.21
N LYS A 112 19.48 20.72 -7.13
CA LYS A 112 20.68 21.58 -7.11
C LYS A 112 20.62 22.62 -5.97
N ILE A 113 20.07 22.24 -4.82
CA ILE A 113 20.04 23.04 -3.59
C ILE A 113 21.09 22.45 -2.65
N GLU A 114 21.97 23.29 -2.12
CA GLU A 114 22.98 22.84 -1.16
C GLU A 114 22.37 22.43 0.19
N GLY A 115 23.06 21.52 0.88
CA GLY A 115 22.68 21.07 2.21
C GLY A 115 21.46 20.14 2.24
N GLN A 116 20.58 20.36 3.22
CA GLN A 116 19.41 19.52 3.50
C GLN A 116 18.27 20.34 4.10
N PRO A 117 17.00 19.90 4.03
CA PRO A 117 15.89 20.65 4.60
C PRO A 117 15.97 20.72 6.13
N SER A 118 15.71 21.90 6.69
CA SER A 118 15.67 22.07 8.15
C SER A 118 14.46 21.37 8.78
N LYS A 119 14.56 21.06 10.09
CA LYS A 119 13.43 20.49 10.85
C LYS A 119 12.17 21.37 10.75
N LYS A 120 12.32 22.70 10.82
CA LYS A 120 11.24 23.67 10.67
C LYS A 120 10.56 23.56 9.31
N LYS A 121 11.34 23.47 8.22
CA LYS A 121 10.80 23.26 6.86
C LYS A 121 10.02 21.95 6.76
N LEU A 122 10.52 20.86 7.36
CA LEU A 122 9.86 19.55 7.29
C LEU A 122 8.60 19.43 8.15
N LYS A 123 8.36 20.32 9.13
CA LYS A 123 7.07 20.41 9.84
C LYS A 123 5.97 21.08 9.00
N ASN A 124 6.33 21.82 7.94
CA ASN A 124 5.34 22.40 7.03
C ASN A 124 4.74 21.29 6.14
N PRO A 125 3.41 21.06 6.17
CA PRO A 125 2.76 19.99 5.41
C PRO A 125 3.04 20.02 3.91
N LYS A 126 2.97 21.21 3.29
CA LYS A 126 3.17 21.39 1.84
C LYS A 126 4.60 21.03 1.44
N ILE A 127 5.59 21.53 2.19
CA ILE A 127 7.01 21.22 1.95
C ILE A 127 7.28 19.73 2.19
N ASN A 128 6.73 19.16 3.25
CA ASN A 128 6.94 17.76 3.60
C ASN A 128 6.40 16.81 2.53
N ILE A 129 5.16 17.02 2.08
CA ILE A 129 4.53 16.25 1.01
C ILE A 129 5.29 16.43 -0.31
N ASP A 130 5.71 17.65 -0.64
CA ASP A 130 6.48 17.92 -1.86
C ASP A 130 7.84 17.21 -1.86
N ILE A 131 8.57 17.23 -0.75
CA ILE A 131 9.86 16.52 -0.63
C ILE A 131 9.65 15.00 -0.65
N GLY A 132 8.70 14.47 0.13
CA GLY A 132 8.43 13.04 0.18
C GLY A 132 7.98 12.48 -1.16
N THR A 133 7.13 13.21 -1.88
CA THR A 133 6.67 12.80 -3.22
C THR A 133 7.78 12.94 -4.27
N ASN A 134 8.64 13.96 -4.16
CA ASN A 134 9.84 14.07 -5.01
C ASN A 134 10.80 12.90 -4.77
N TYR A 135 10.99 12.46 -3.52
CA TYR A 135 11.80 11.29 -3.22
C TYR A 135 11.23 10.01 -3.85
N ILE A 136 9.91 9.82 -3.82
CA ILE A 136 9.26 8.72 -4.54
C ILE A 136 9.51 8.83 -6.06
N TYR A 137 9.47 10.03 -6.63
CA TYR A 137 9.82 10.27 -8.03
C TYR A 137 11.25 9.84 -8.35
N LEU A 138 12.23 10.16 -7.48
CA LEU A 138 13.61 9.72 -7.65
C LEU A 138 13.71 8.20 -7.62
N LEU A 139 13.07 7.55 -6.65
CA LEU A 139 13.01 6.09 -6.60
C LEU A 139 12.41 5.51 -7.88
N GLN A 140 11.25 5.99 -8.32
CA GLN A 140 10.50 5.43 -9.44
C GLN A 140 11.18 5.66 -10.80
N TYR A 141 11.59 6.89 -11.09
CA TYR A 141 11.98 7.31 -12.44
C TYR A 141 13.48 7.43 -12.64
N LYS A 142 14.27 7.49 -11.56
CA LYS A 142 15.74 7.59 -11.66
C LYS A 142 16.42 6.30 -11.19
N MET A 143 16.08 5.81 -10.00
CA MET A 143 16.86 4.76 -9.34
C MET A 143 16.36 3.33 -9.66
N LEU A 144 15.04 3.14 -9.76
CA LEU A 144 14.39 1.84 -10.00
C LEU A 144 13.72 1.75 -11.38
N ASN A 145 14.05 2.67 -12.29
CA ASN A 145 13.42 2.79 -13.61
C ASN A 145 13.59 1.57 -14.52
N LYS A 146 14.57 0.70 -14.23
CA LYS A 146 14.80 -0.57 -14.94
C LYS A 146 13.85 -1.69 -14.52
N ILE A 147 13.06 -1.54 -13.45
CA ILE A 147 12.07 -2.54 -13.03
C ILE A 147 10.83 -2.47 -13.92
N LYS A 148 10.58 -3.52 -14.70
CA LYS A 148 9.52 -3.55 -15.72
C LYS A 148 8.13 -3.81 -15.14
N ASN A 149 8.02 -4.73 -14.18
CA ASN A 149 6.73 -5.09 -13.60
C ASN A 149 6.25 -3.98 -12.65
N LYS A 150 5.14 -3.31 -12.99
CA LYS A 150 4.59 -2.17 -12.22
C LYS A 150 4.28 -2.51 -10.75
N LYS A 151 3.83 -3.74 -10.46
CA LYS A 151 3.53 -4.20 -9.10
C LYS A 151 4.81 -4.40 -8.30
N ILE A 152 5.83 -4.99 -8.91
CA ILE A 152 7.17 -5.12 -8.30
C ILE A 152 7.82 -3.76 -8.11
N LEU A 153 7.73 -2.85 -9.09
CA LEU A 153 8.24 -1.48 -8.95
C LEU A 153 7.61 -0.77 -7.75
N ARG A 154 6.28 -0.86 -7.58
CA ARG A 154 5.61 -0.33 -6.40
C ARG A 154 6.16 -0.93 -5.10
N TYR A 155 6.35 -2.25 -5.04
CA TYR A 155 6.90 -2.92 -3.85
C TYR A 155 8.34 -2.46 -3.56
N ALA A 156 9.16 -2.37 -4.60
CA ALA A 156 10.54 -1.91 -4.52
C ALA A 156 10.64 -0.45 -4.03
N ILE A 157 9.74 0.43 -4.51
CA ILE A 157 9.62 1.82 -4.03
C ILE A 157 9.28 1.83 -2.54
N ILE A 158 8.25 1.09 -2.11
CA ILE A 158 7.81 1.05 -0.70
C ILE A 158 8.95 0.55 0.20
N VAL A 159 9.64 -0.52 -0.19
CA VAL A 159 10.78 -1.05 0.58
C VAL A 159 11.95 -0.06 0.60
N SER A 160 12.27 0.56 -0.53
CA SER A 160 13.38 1.52 -0.63
C SER A 160 13.08 2.82 0.11
N TYR A 161 11.80 3.19 0.24
CA TYR A 161 11.37 4.38 0.97
C TYR A 161 11.75 4.29 2.45
N VAL A 162 11.49 3.13 3.08
CA VAL A 162 11.77 2.90 4.51
C VAL A 162 13.17 2.32 4.77
N GLY A 163 13.67 1.45 3.90
CA GLY A 163 14.90 0.67 4.10
C GLY A 163 16.08 1.08 3.23
N GLY A 164 15.87 1.98 2.26
CA GLY A 164 16.88 2.39 1.30
C GLY A 164 17.08 1.41 0.15
N ILE A 165 17.40 1.94 -1.04
CA ILE A 165 17.59 1.15 -2.25
C ILE A 165 18.78 0.18 -2.16
N GLY A 166 19.87 0.58 -1.50
CA GLY A 166 21.05 -0.27 -1.36
C GLY A 166 20.77 -1.56 -0.59
N ALA A 167 19.98 -1.46 0.50
CA ALA A 167 19.56 -2.63 1.27
C ALA A 167 18.62 -3.53 0.45
N LEU A 168 17.69 -2.94 -0.31
CA LEU A 168 16.82 -3.68 -1.21
C LEU A 168 17.62 -4.48 -2.25
N LEU A 169 18.54 -3.84 -2.96
CA LEU A 169 19.26 -4.51 -4.06
C LEU A 169 20.21 -5.60 -3.57
N LYS A 170 20.79 -5.43 -2.37
CA LYS A 170 21.67 -6.42 -1.72
C LYS A 170 20.96 -7.75 -1.39
N ILE A 171 19.62 -7.77 -1.32
CA ILE A 171 18.83 -8.99 -1.15
C ILE A 171 19.00 -9.94 -2.34
N PHE A 172 19.20 -9.40 -3.54
CA PHE A 172 19.25 -10.16 -4.79
C PHE A 172 20.68 -10.43 -5.25
N SER A 173 21.58 -9.45 -5.11
CA SER A 173 22.99 -9.57 -5.49
C SER A 173 23.83 -8.45 -4.89
N LYS A 174 25.15 -8.65 -4.79
CA LYS A 174 26.11 -7.59 -4.45
C LYS A 174 26.22 -6.53 -5.56
N LYS A 175 26.01 -6.91 -6.84
CA LYS A 175 26.08 -6.01 -8.00
C LYS A 175 24.68 -5.51 -8.36
N GLN A 176 24.47 -4.20 -8.34
CA GLN A 176 23.16 -3.59 -8.56
C GLN A 176 22.52 -3.99 -9.90
N GLU A 177 23.32 -4.07 -10.96
CA GLU A 177 22.84 -4.43 -12.28
C GLU A 177 22.32 -5.88 -12.34
N ILE A 178 22.99 -6.79 -11.62
CA ILE A 178 22.53 -8.18 -11.48
C ILE A 178 21.24 -8.23 -10.67
N SER A 179 21.12 -7.44 -9.59
CA SER A 179 19.88 -7.33 -8.82
C SER A 179 18.70 -6.92 -9.69
N MET A 180 18.86 -5.93 -10.57
CA MET A 180 17.80 -5.52 -11.51
C MET A 180 17.42 -6.63 -12.49
N LYS A 181 18.40 -7.38 -13.02
CA LYS A 181 18.16 -8.53 -13.91
C LYS A 181 17.35 -9.63 -13.19
N ILE A 182 17.69 -9.93 -11.94
CA ILE A 182 16.96 -10.92 -11.12
C ILE A 182 15.53 -10.43 -10.85
N ILE A 183 15.36 -9.19 -10.38
CA ILE A 183 14.05 -8.61 -10.05
C ILE A 183 13.09 -8.67 -11.26
N ASN A 184 13.59 -8.44 -12.46
CA ASN A 184 12.78 -8.49 -13.69
C ASN A 184 12.41 -9.91 -14.14
N LYS A 185 13.03 -10.96 -13.60
CA LYS A 185 12.76 -12.37 -13.94
C LYS A 185 11.82 -13.07 -12.96
N ILE A 186 11.47 -12.43 -11.84
CA ILE A 186 10.67 -13.06 -10.79
C ILE A 186 9.25 -12.52 -10.74
N SER A 187 8.34 -13.32 -10.18
CA SER A 187 6.95 -12.91 -9.94
C SER A 187 6.82 -11.97 -8.73
N PRO A 188 5.74 -11.18 -8.62
CA PRO A 188 5.48 -10.36 -7.44
C PRO A 188 5.42 -11.15 -6.13
N ASN A 189 4.92 -12.39 -6.16
CA ASN A 189 4.88 -13.27 -4.98
C ASN A 189 6.29 -13.72 -4.57
N LYS A 190 7.13 -14.06 -5.56
CA LYS A 190 8.53 -14.40 -5.30
C LYS A 190 9.30 -13.20 -4.77
N PHE A 191 9.05 -11.99 -5.29
CA PHE A 191 9.62 -10.76 -4.75
C PHE A 191 9.25 -10.57 -3.27
N LEU A 192 7.95 -10.69 -2.92
CA LEU A 192 7.50 -10.64 -1.53
C LEU A 192 8.19 -11.68 -0.65
N TRP A 193 8.35 -12.90 -1.16
CA TRP A 193 9.08 -13.96 -0.46
C TRP A 193 10.53 -13.57 -0.19
N TYR A 194 11.25 -13.00 -1.16
CA TYR A 194 12.62 -12.49 -0.95
C TYR A 194 12.67 -11.42 0.14
N ILE A 195 11.77 -10.44 0.13
CA ILE A 195 11.73 -9.41 1.17
C ILE A 195 11.44 -10.03 2.55
N LYS A 196 10.54 -11.01 2.62
CA LYS A 196 10.19 -11.69 3.88
C LYS A 196 11.33 -12.50 4.47
N THR A 197 12.09 -13.23 3.63
CA THR A 197 13.05 -14.24 4.09
C THR A 197 14.50 -13.76 4.09
N LYS A 198 14.85 -12.77 3.27
CA LYS A 198 16.24 -12.33 3.06
C LYS A 198 16.53 -10.91 3.55
N HIS A 199 15.51 -10.06 3.76
CA HIS A 199 15.75 -8.73 4.31
C HIS A 199 16.15 -8.85 5.80
N PRO A 200 17.26 -8.22 6.27
CA PRO A 200 17.73 -8.37 7.65
C PRO A 200 16.69 -7.90 8.68
N TYR A 201 15.98 -6.80 8.37
CA TYR A 201 14.95 -6.25 9.24
C TYR A 201 13.54 -6.74 8.86
N LYS A 202 12.95 -7.64 9.67
CA LYS A 202 11.59 -8.19 9.49
C LYS A 202 10.49 -7.11 9.39
N GLN A 203 10.71 -5.95 10.02
CA GLN A 203 9.78 -4.82 10.00
C GLN A 203 9.52 -4.27 8.59
N ILE A 204 10.48 -4.42 7.66
CA ILE A 204 10.38 -3.92 6.29
C ILE A 204 9.32 -4.69 5.50
N TYR A 205 9.27 -6.02 5.67
CA TYR A 205 8.19 -6.82 5.10
C TYR A 205 6.83 -6.41 5.67
N LYS A 206 6.73 -6.23 7.00
CA LYS A 206 5.49 -5.77 7.64
C LYS A 206 5.04 -4.42 7.10
N TYR A 207 5.96 -3.47 6.97
CA TYR A 207 5.72 -2.15 6.39
C TYR A 207 5.19 -2.25 4.95
N LEU A 208 5.86 -3.05 4.11
CA LEU A 208 5.44 -3.29 2.73
C LEU A 208 4.00 -3.81 2.64
N ILE A 209 3.66 -4.81 3.47
CA ILE A 209 2.31 -5.39 3.48
C ILE A 209 1.27 -4.36 3.94
N LYS A 210 1.55 -3.58 4.99
CA LYS A 210 0.64 -2.53 5.49
C LYS A 210 0.37 -1.46 4.43
N VAL A 211 1.42 -0.90 3.82
CA VAL A 211 1.27 0.13 2.77
C VAL A 211 0.55 -0.44 1.54
N ASN A 212 0.91 -1.66 1.11
CA ASN A 212 0.27 -2.28 -0.05
C ASN A 212 -1.21 -2.61 0.20
N TYR A 213 -1.57 -3.02 1.42
CA TYR A 213 -2.96 -3.24 1.81
C TYR A 213 -3.77 -1.95 1.70
N LEU A 214 -3.29 -0.84 2.26
CA LEU A 214 -3.96 0.47 2.12
C LEU A 214 -4.08 0.88 0.65
N TYR A 215 -2.98 0.79 -0.11
CA TYR A 215 -2.95 1.17 -1.52
C TYR A 215 -4.04 0.46 -2.35
N ASN A 216 -4.23 -0.85 -2.15
CA ASN A 216 -5.21 -1.60 -2.94
C ASN A 216 -6.65 -1.26 -2.54
N ASN A 217 -6.90 -0.84 -1.30
CA ASN A 217 -8.25 -0.60 -0.77
C ASN A 217 -8.75 0.86 -0.92
N ILE A 218 -7.87 1.83 -1.23
CA ILE A 218 -8.26 3.25 -1.39
C ILE A 218 -9.32 3.51 -2.50
N ASN A 219 -9.55 2.61 -3.46
CA ASN A 219 -10.58 2.83 -4.51
C ASN A 219 -11.92 2.14 -4.31
N ASN A 220 -12.05 1.18 -3.39
CA ASN A 220 -13.35 0.58 -3.10
C ASN A 220 -14.29 1.56 -2.37
N ASN A 221 -13.78 2.76 -2.05
CA ASN A 221 -14.35 3.69 -1.09
C ASN A 221 -14.63 5.10 -1.67
N ILE A 222 -14.42 5.31 -2.97
CA ILE A 222 -14.79 6.59 -3.63
C ILE A 222 -16.07 6.43 -4.47
N LYS A 223 -16.45 5.18 -4.80
CA LYS A 223 -17.67 4.86 -5.55
C LYS A 223 -18.98 5.00 -4.74
N HIS A 224 -18.91 5.39 -3.47
CA HIS A 224 -20.09 5.52 -2.58
C HIS A 224 -20.32 6.95 -2.10
N GLN A 225 -19.73 7.95 -2.77
CA GLN A 225 -19.91 9.37 -2.43
C GLN A 225 -20.52 10.20 -3.58
N ASN A 226 -21.06 9.53 -4.61
CA ASN A 226 -21.87 10.14 -5.65
C ASN A 226 -23.28 9.56 -5.58
#